data_AF-A0A5M9WLR7-F1
#
_entry.id   AF-A0A5M9WLR7-F1
#
_cell.length_a   1.000
_cell.length_b   1.000
_cell.length_c   1.000
_cell.angle_alpha   90.00
_cell.angle_beta   90.00
_cell.angle_gamma   90.00
#
_symmetry.space_group_name_H-M   'P 1'
#
loop_
_entity.id
_entity.type
_entity.pdbx_description
1 polymer ?
#
loop_
_entity_poly.entity_id
_entity_poly.type
_entity_poly.pdbx_seq_one_letter_code
_entity_poly.pdbx_strand_id
1 'polypeptide(L)' 'MSEGKTEVTDAKQEPKEEFPELEKLVREKIRLAQKLGLMDGKEPVEGYKETKEYKRIEEIDARLWELV' A
#
# COMPACT_ATOMS: atom_id res chain seq x y z
N MET A 1 -15.49 -26.93 -36.42
CA MET A 1 -14.18 -27.35 -35.87
C MET A 1 -13.18 -26.24 -36.15
N SER A 2 -12.44 -25.64 -35.25
CA SER A 2 -12.59 -25.35 -33.83
C SER A 2 -11.67 -24.15 -33.65
N GLU A 3 -12.14 -23.17 -32.89
CA GLU A 3 -11.42 -21.95 -32.55
C GLU A 3 -10.10 -22.28 -31.85
N GLY A 4 -9.10 -21.43 -32.07
CA GLY A 4 -7.81 -21.53 -31.39
C GLY A 4 -7.05 -20.21 -31.52
N LYS A 5 -7.74 -19.09 -31.28
CA LYS A 5 -7.10 -17.79 -31.08
C LYS A 5 -6.56 -17.79 -29.65
N THR A 6 -5.31 -18.24 -29.47
CA THR A 6 -4.59 -18.10 -28.21
C THR A 6 -4.25 -16.63 -28.01
N GLU A 7 -5.10 -15.95 -27.25
CA GLU A 7 -4.72 -14.80 -26.43
C GLU A 7 -3.56 -15.24 -25.53
N VAL A 8 -2.34 -14.90 -25.92
CA VAL A 8 -1.24 -14.74 -24.98
C VAL A 8 -1.53 -13.45 -24.23
N THR A 9 -2.33 -13.57 -23.18
CA THR A 9 -2.42 -12.59 -22.12
C THR A 9 -1.00 -12.33 -21.61
N ASP A 10 -0.57 -11.08 -21.75
CA ASP A 10 0.58 -10.51 -21.07
C ASP A 10 0.30 -10.56 -19.56
N ALA A 11 0.45 -11.75 -18.99
CA ALA A 11 0.57 -11.94 -17.56
C ALA A 11 1.95 -11.42 -17.18
N LYS A 12 2.04 -10.09 -17.08
CA LYS A 12 3.11 -9.38 -16.40
C LYS A 12 3.32 -10.11 -15.07
N GLN A 13 4.40 -10.90 -15.03
CA GLN A 13 4.78 -11.70 -13.88
C GLN A 13 4.96 -10.73 -12.71
N GLU A 14 3.98 -10.68 -11.81
CA GLU A 14 4.17 -10.03 -10.53
C GLU A 14 5.23 -10.86 -9.78
N PRO A 15 6.36 -10.26 -9.37
CA PRO A 15 7.32 -10.96 -8.54
C PRO A 15 6.56 -11.44 -7.30
N LYS A 16 6.68 -12.73 -6.98
CA LYS A 16 6.18 -13.27 -5.71
C LYS A 16 6.94 -12.56 -4.60
N GLU A 17 6.33 -11.50 -4.06
CA GLU A 17 6.94 -10.75 -2.99
C GLU A 17 7.10 -11.66 -1.77
N GLU A 18 8.30 -11.69 -1.20
CA GLU A 18 8.68 -12.59 -0.11
C GLU A 18 7.84 -12.37 1.16
N PHE A 19 7.10 -11.26 1.27
CA PHE A 19 6.23 -10.96 2.40
C PHE A 19 4.94 -10.21 1.96
N PRO A 20 3.87 -10.94 1.59
CA PRO A 20 2.62 -10.31 1.12
C PRO A 20 1.92 -9.45 2.19
N GLU A 21 2.29 -9.58 3.46
CA GLU A 21 1.80 -8.70 4.53
C GLU A 21 2.56 -7.37 4.59
N LEU A 22 3.88 -7.40 4.36
CA LEU A 22 4.71 -6.19 4.32
C LEU A 22 4.21 -5.25 3.21
N GLU A 23 3.93 -5.80 2.03
CA GLU A 23 3.40 -5.03 0.91
C GLU A 23 2.07 -4.36 1.23
N LYS A 24 1.14 -5.10 1.84
CA LYS A 24 -0.17 -4.58 2.23
C LYS A 24 -0.03 -3.44 3.22
N LEU A 25 0.83 -3.60 4.21
CA LEU A 25 1.11 -2.59 5.24
C LEU A 25 1.71 -1.33 4.62
N VAL A 26 2.71 -1.47 3.74
CA VAL A 26 3.33 -0.33 3.05
C VAL A 26 2.30 0.41 2.18
N ARG A 27 1.50 -0.32 1.38
CA ARG A 27 0.45 0.27 0.54
C ARG A 27 -0.62 0.99 1.38
N GLU A 28 -1.02 0.40 2.52
CA GLU A 28 -1.97 1.01 3.45
C GLU A 28 -1.40 2.31 4.05
N LYS A 29 -0.16 2.28 4.55
CA LYS A 29 0.53 3.45 5.11
C LYS A 29 0.59 4.60 4.10
N ILE A 30 1.02 4.32 2.86
CA ILE A 30 1.11 5.34 1.80
C ILE A 30 -0.26 5.98 1.57
N ARG A 31 -1.32 5.17 1.44
CA ARG A 31 -2.68 5.68 1.21
C ARG A 31 -3.16 6.58 2.36
N LEU A 32 -2.89 6.19 3.60
CA LEU A 32 -3.26 6.99 4.78
C LEU A 32 -2.46 8.29 4.84
N ALA A 33 -1.15 8.24 4.58
CA ALA A 33 -0.29 9.42 4.56
C ALA A 33 -0.73 10.42 3.47
N GLN A 34 -1.07 9.92 2.26
CA GLN A 34 -1.64 10.74 1.19
C GLN A 34 -2.98 11.38 1.58
N LYS A 35 -3.85 10.64 2.28
CA LYS A 35 -5.14 11.14 2.76
C LYS A 35 -4.96 12.27 3.78
N LEU A 36 -3.94 12.17 4.62
CA LEU A 36 -3.60 13.17 5.63
C LEU A 36 -2.80 14.36 5.08
N GLY A 37 -2.43 14.36 3.80
CA GLY A 37 -1.59 15.41 3.23
C GLY A 37 -0.13 15.35 3.70
N LEU A 38 0.34 14.18 4.15
CA LEU A 38 1.73 13.98 4.59
C LEU A 38 2.69 13.59 3.45
N MET A 39 2.17 13.50 2.22
CA MET A 39 2.91 13.10 1.03
C MET A 39 2.54 14.00 -0.17
N ASP A 40 3.34 13.87 -1.23
CA ASP A 40 3.08 14.48 -2.54
C ASP A 40 2.99 16.02 -2.52
N GLY A 41 3.72 16.67 -1.61
CA GLY A 41 3.79 18.13 -1.51
C GLY A 41 2.48 18.80 -1.04
N LYS A 42 1.54 18.01 -0.50
CA LYS A 42 0.32 18.53 0.12
C LYS A 42 0.62 19.10 1.51
N GLU A 43 -0.23 20.00 1.97
CA GLU A 43 -0.23 20.42 3.36
C GLU A 43 -0.94 19.38 4.23
N PRO A 44 -0.38 19.04 5.41
CA PRO A 44 -1.05 18.17 6.34
C PRO A 44 -2.41 18.72 6.76
N VAL A 45 -3.42 17.85 6.85
CA VAL A 45 -4.73 18.23 7.38
C VAL A 45 -4.57 18.73 8.83
N GLU A 46 -5.26 19.82 9.19
CA GLU A 46 -5.20 20.36 10.54
C GLU A 46 -5.58 19.30 11.58
N GLY A 47 -4.78 19.20 12.65
CA GLY A 47 -5.01 18.21 13.71
C GLY A 47 -4.81 16.75 13.26
N TYR A 48 -4.14 16.48 12.12
CA TYR A 48 -3.98 15.11 11.61
C TYR A 48 -3.47 14.10 12.66
N LYS A 49 -2.64 14.54 13.61
CA LYS A 49 -2.09 13.69 14.68
C LYS A 49 -3.15 13.07 15.59
N GLU A 50 -4.33 13.68 15.68
CA GLU A 50 -5.44 13.19 16.50
C GLU A 50 -6.37 12.25 15.73
N THR A 51 -6.20 12.16 14.40
CA THR A 51 -7.05 11.35 13.52
C THR A 51 -6.82 9.85 13.70
N LYS A 52 -7.82 9.05 13.34
CA LYS A 52 -7.71 7.58 13.35
C LYS A 52 -6.71 7.10 12.30
N GLU A 53 -6.61 7.80 11.19
CA GLU A 53 -5.68 7.54 10.10
C GLU A 53 -4.23 7.65 10.56
N TYR A 54 -3.91 8.68 11.34
CA TYR A 54 -2.56 8.86 11.85
C TYR A 54 -2.20 7.79 12.88
N LYS A 55 -3.12 7.48 13.80
CA LYS A 55 -2.94 6.35 14.73
C LYS A 55 -2.73 5.03 14.00
N ARG A 56 -3.45 4.81 12.90
CA ARG A 56 -3.28 3.61 12.07
C ARG A 56 -1.91 3.57 11.38
N ILE A 57 -1.38 4.71 10.94
CA ILE A 57 0.00 4.80 10.43
C ILE A 57 1.00 4.38 11.51
N GLU A 58 0.84 4.84 12.75
CA GLU A 58 1.73 4.48 13.87
C GLU A 58 1.66 2.96 14.18
N GLU A 59 0.47 2.38 14.17
CA GLU A 59 0.30 0.92 14.30
C GLU A 59 1.00 0.16 13.17
N ILE A 60 0.86 0.62 11.93
CA ILE A 60 1.52 0.01 10.77
C ILE A 60 3.04 0.10 10.92
N ASP A 61 3.57 1.23 11.39
CA ASP A 61 5.01 1.42 11.61
C ASP A 61 5.57 0.46 12.64
N ALA A 62 4.87 0.25 13.76
CA ALA A 62 5.24 -0.77 14.72
C ALA A 62 5.22 -2.18 14.12
N ARG A 63 4.18 -2.52 13.34
CA ARG A 63 4.07 -3.84 12.69
C ARG A 63 5.14 -4.07 11.62
N LEU A 64 5.50 -3.03 10.87
CA LEU A 64 6.57 -3.11 9.87
C LEU A 64 7.93 -3.31 10.53
N TRP A 65 8.17 -2.70 11.70
CA TRP A 65 9.40 -2.91 12.47
C TRP A 65 9.57 -4.38 12.84
N GLU A 66 8.51 -5.07 13.29
CA GLU A 66 8.57 -6.49 13.64
C GLU A 66 8.85 -7.42 12.44
N LEU A 67 8.76 -6.92 11.21
CA LEU A 67 8.95 -7.71 9.98
C LEU A 67 10.35 -7.51 9.36
N VAL A 68 11.21 -6.63 9.89
CA VAL A 68 12.56 -6.31 9.37
C VAL A 68 13.65 -6.49 10.42
#